data_AF-A0A7X8V7W1-F1
#
_entry.id   AF-A0A7X8V7W1-F1
#
_cell.length_a   1.000
_cell.length_b   1.000
_cell.length_c   1.000
_cell.angle_alpha   90.00
_cell.angle_beta   90.00
_cell.angle_gamma   90.00
#
_symmetry.space_group_name_H-M   'P 1'
#
loop_
_entity.id
_entity.type
_entity.pdbx_description
1 polymer ?
#
loop_
_entity_poly.entity_id
_entity_poly.type
_entity_poly.pdbx_seq_one_letter_code
_entity_poly.pdbx_strand_id
1 'polypeptide(L)'
;MQYHIHSPYRVCPIGAHVDHQRGLVTGFAFDKGVDLEFDIAPDSMVTIHGETFTGTVSFDISKPAPVKQGNWGDYARGAKYALQKRFKLKKGITGSIRGSLPVGGLSSSAAVLIAYVMAFAKANNVILQPMELALIASEAEREYIGLNNGLLDQACIALGKKDHLLMLDCESNNYRLIPRNPSMPEFKLGIIFSGLTRSLMQSDYNLRVAECKTAAWNVQAYYDEPLKEQKLTFLRDVDKAKFEKVKDKMPARFARRAEHFYSEYKRVREAVSAWEMGDLEWFGKLSFESCESSIHNYECGSPELIEIYKAMRETDGIYGGRFSGAGFKGACLAICDPDKLDRIRESITQKYLARFPQYKNSFMCTFVDTDNGARFV
;
A
#
# COMPACT_ATOMS: atom_id res chain seq x y z
N MET A 1 7.44 21.97 -19.11
CA MET A 1 8.36 20.96 -18.59
C MET A 1 8.47 19.83 -19.61
N GLN A 2 9.67 19.31 -19.86
CA GLN A 2 9.98 18.34 -20.92
C GLN A 2 9.53 16.92 -20.58
N TYR A 3 9.51 16.57 -19.30
CA TYR A 3 9.16 15.23 -18.84
C TYR A 3 7.96 15.27 -17.90
N HIS A 4 7.07 14.30 -18.06
CA HIS A 4 5.92 14.06 -17.19
C HIS A 4 5.94 12.60 -16.74
N ILE A 5 5.89 12.38 -15.43
CA ILE A 5 5.72 11.06 -14.82
C ILE A 5 4.34 11.02 -14.15
N HIS A 6 3.56 10.00 -14.47
CA HIS A 6 2.41 9.62 -13.67
C HIS A 6 2.76 8.40 -12.82
N SER A 7 2.61 8.55 -11.51
CA SER A 7 2.83 7.48 -10.52
C SER A 7 1.52 7.18 -9.82
N PRO A 8 0.84 6.06 -10.15
CA PRO A 8 -0.50 5.78 -9.66
C PRO A 8 -0.51 5.54 -8.15
N TYR A 9 -1.66 5.72 -7.54
CA TYR A 9 -1.95 5.15 -6.24
C TYR A 9 -2.27 3.66 -6.37
N ARG A 10 -2.35 2.98 -5.23
CA ARG A 10 -2.60 1.54 -5.19
C ARG A 10 -3.60 1.15 -4.13
N VAL A 11 -4.28 0.02 -4.36
CA VAL A 11 -5.11 -0.66 -3.37
C VAL A 11 -4.77 -2.14 -3.29
N CYS A 12 -5.07 -2.76 -2.15
CA CYS A 12 -4.82 -4.17 -1.89
C CYS A 12 -6.16 -4.85 -1.55
N PRO A 13 -6.74 -5.64 -2.48
CA PRO A 13 -8.04 -6.27 -2.24
C PRO A 13 -7.95 -7.43 -1.23
N ILE A 14 -6.85 -8.20 -1.24
CA ILE A 14 -6.54 -9.29 -0.29
C ILE A 14 -5.02 -9.33 -0.06
N GLY A 15 -4.57 -9.67 1.15
CA GLY A 15 -3.14 -9.66 1.54
C GLY A 15 -2.79 -8.54 2.52
N ALA A 16 -3.69 -8.22 3.45
CA ALA A 16 -3.48 -7.23 4.49
C ALA A 16 -2.32 -7.60 5.40
N HIS A 17 -1.40 -6.66 5.68
CA HIS A 17 -0.44 -6.79 6.80
C HIS A 17 0.41 -8.09 6.83
N VAL A 18 0.65 -8.68 5.66
CA VAL A 18 1.49 -9.88 5.55
C VAL A 18 2.78 -9.65 4.78
N ASP A 19 2.91 -8.54 4.05
CA ASP A 19 4.11 -8.16 3.30
C ASP A 19 5.34 -8.03 4.21
N HIS A 20 5.22 -7.33 5.33
CA HIS A 20 6.28 -7.18 6.34
C HIS A 20 6.59 -8.48 7.10
N GLN A 21 5.82 -9.55 6.86
CA GLN A 21 6.08 -10.90 7.36
C GLN A 21 6.48 -11.86 6.24
N ARG A 22 6.83 -11.35 5.04
CA ARG A 22 7.18 -12.13 3.84
C ARG A 22 6.05 -13.04 3.35
N GLY A 23 4.81 -12.60 3.49
CA GLY A 23 3.63 -13.29 2.97
C GLY A 23 3.41 -13.08 1.48
N LEU A 24 2.25 -13.55 1.01
CA LEU A 24 1.75 -13.25 -0.34
C LEU A 24 0.82 -12.05 -0.25
N VAL A 25 0.87 -11.18 -1.25
CA VAL A 25 -0.02 -10.02 -1.34
C VAL A 25 -0.58 -9.84 -2.73
N THR A 26 -1.73 -9.16 -2.82
CA THR A 26 -2.31 -8.75 -4.10
C THR A 26 -2.50 -7.24 -4.18
N GLY A 27 -2.59 -6.71 -5.40
CA GLY A 27 -2.83 -5.28 -5.57
C GLY A 27 -3.26 -4.85 -6.96
N PHE A 28 -3.84 -3.65 -7.00
CA PHE A 28 -4.12 -2.89 -8.21
C PHE A 28 -3.49 -1.50 -8.09
N ALA A 29 -2.88 -1.03 -9.17
CA ALA A 29 -2.72 0.40 -9.41
C ALA A 29 -4.03 0.94 -10.03
N PHE A 30 -4.33 2.22 -9.83
CA PHE A 30 -5.54 2.84 -10.38
C PHE A 30 -5.26 4.21 -10.99
N ASP A 31 -6.21 4.69 -11.80
CA ASP A 31 -6.13 5.87 -12.68
C ASP A 31 -5.98 7.24 -11.97
N LYS A 32 -5.75 7.24 -10.66
CA LYS A 32 -5.42 8.40 -9.84
C LYS A 32 -4.06 8.18 -9.23
N GLY A 33 -3.26 9.24 -9.18
CA GLY A 33 -1.92 9.16 -8.64
C GLY A 33 -1.30 10.51 -8.36
N VAL A 34 0.01 10.52 -8.49
CA VAL A 34 0.89 11.67 -8.38
C VAL A 34 1.44 11.97 -9.76
N ASP A 35 1.33 13.22 -10.17
CA ASP A 35 1.93 13.74 -11.38
C ASP A 35 3.16 14.57 -11.00
N LEU A 36 4.29 14.24 -11.62
CA LEU A 36 5.55 14.96 -11.49
C LEU A 36 5.96 15.43 -12.89
N GLU A 37 5.87 16.73 -13.11
CA GLU A 37 6.39 17.39 -14.29
C GLU A 37 7.75 17.98 -13.95
N PHE A 38 8.74 17.83 -14.83
CA PHE A 38 10.06 18.38 -14.59
C PHE A 38 10.90 18.59 -15.86
N ASP A 39 11.90 19.45 -15.72
CA ASP A 39 13.04 19.61 -16.62
C ASP A 39 14.32 19.14 -15.90
N ILE A 40 15.29 18.63 -16.66
CA ILE A 40 16.61 18.30 -16.11
C ILE A 40 17.36 19.60 -15.87
N ALA A 41 17.84 19.80 -14.63
CA ALA A 41 18.59 20.98 -14.28
C ALA A 41 19.97 21.01 -14.98
N PRO A 42 20.51 22.19 -15.31
CA PRO A 42 21.86 22.30 -15.87
C PRO A 42 22.94 21.88 -14.86
N ASP A 43 22.65 21.90 -13.57
CA ASP A 43 23.54 21.57 -12.46
C ASP A 43 22.99 20.41 -11.59
N SER A 44 23.51 20.27 -10.37
CA SER A 44 23.09 19.25 -9.42
C SER A 44 21.89 19.67 -8.55
N MET A 45 21.32 20.85 -8.77
CA MET A 45 20.25 21.37 -7.93
C MET A 45 18.91 20.74 -8.28
N VAL A 46 18.25 20.22 -7.25
CA VAL A 46 16.86 19.79 -7.31
C VAL A 46 16.01 20.91 -6.75
N THR A 47 15.02 21.37 -7.50
CA THR A 47 14.02 22.36 -7.08
C THR A 47 12.63 21.86 -7.45
N ILE A 48 11.80 21.57 -6.45
CA ILE A 48 10.47 20.98 -6.66
C ILE A 48 9.44 21.87 -5.99
N HIS A 49 8.44 22.30 -6.77
CA HIS A 49 7.30 23.05 -6.27
C HIS A 49 6.12 22.11 -5.96
N GLY A 50 5.58 22.20 -4.76
CA GLY A 50 4.37 21.44 -4.40
C GLY A 50 3.12 22.23 -4.77
N GLU A 51 2.27 21.67 -5.63
CA GLU A 51 0.97 22.28 -5.96
C GLU A 51 -0.09 21.90 -4.93
N THR A 52 -0.06 20.65 -4.46
CA THR A 52 -0.95 20.15 -3.41
C THR A 52 -0.45 20.49 -2.00
N PHE A 53 0.87 20.63 -1.83
CA PHE A 53 1.50 20.99 -0.56
C PHE A 53 2.25 22.30 -0.74
N THR A 54 1.88 23.34 0.01
CA THR A 54 2.49 24.66 -0.15
C THR A 54 3.99 24.61 0.13
N GLY A 55 4.78 25.14 -0.81
CA GLY A 55 6.20 25.40 -0.63
C GLY A 55 7.07 24.89 -1.77
N THR A 56 8.36 25.17 -1.64
CA THR A 56 9.39 24.73 -2.58
C THR A 56 10.47 23.99 -1.81
N VAL A 57 10.85 22.82 -2.31
CA VAL A 57 11.96 22.03 -1.78
C VAL A 57 13.15 22.22 -2.71
N SER A 58 14.29 22.63 -2.14
CA SER A 58 15.55 22.74 -2.88
C SER A 58 16.71 22.06 -2.17
N PHE A 59 17.52 21.29 -2.90
CA PHE A 59 18.74 20.66 -2.39
C PHE A 59 19.68 20.22 -3.51
N ASP A 60 20.97 20.05 -3.19
CA ASP A 60 21.97 19.51 -4.12
C ASP A 60 21.91 17.97 -4.13
N ILE A 61 21.63 17.34 -5.28
CA ILE A 61 21.52 15.89 -5.42
C ILE A 61 22.87 15.16 -5.34
N SER A 62 23.98 15.87 -5.55
CA SER A 62 25.33 15.29 -5.58
C SER A 62 25.95 15.12 -4.19
N LYS A 63 25.52 15.94 -3.22
CA LYS A 63 25.99 15.87 -1.82
C LYS A 63 25.37 14.67 -1.10
N PRO A 64 25.92 14.22 0.04
CA PRO A 64 25.22 13.27 0.90
C PRO A 64 23.80 13.74 1.26
N ALA A 65 22.89 12.79 1.51
CA ALA A 65 21.53 13.14 1.93
C ALA A 65 21.57 13.85 3.29
N PRO A 66 20.93 15.03 3.43
CA PRO A 66 20.95 15.76 4.69
C PRO A 66 20.07 15.07 5.74
N VAL A 67 20.22 15.47 7.00
CA VAL A 67 19.31 15.09 8.10
C VAL A 67 17.87 15.46 7.70
N LYS A 68 16.90 14.64 8.13
CA LYS A 68 15.46 14.92 7.93
C LYS A 68 15.12 16.33 8.37
N GLN A 69 14.32 17.02 7.57
CA GLN A 69 13.86 18.37 7.88
C GLN A 69 12.41 18.39 8.40
N GLY A 70 11.72 17.25 8.42
CA GLY A 70 10.34 17.13 8.91
C GLY A 70 9.30 17.70 7.94
N ASN A 71 9.65 17.91 6.67
CA ASN A 71 8.75 18.41 5.64
C ASN A 71 8.61 17.40 4.48
N TRP A 72 7.64 17.65 3.57
CA TRP A 72 7.36 16.75 2.46
C TRP A 72 8.55 16.53 1.50
N GLY A 73 9.54 17.43 1.51
CA GLY A 73 10.80 17.25 0.80
C GLY A 73 11.65 16.08 1.28
N ASP A 74 11.36 15.51 2.45
CA ASP A 74 12.05 14.33 2.96
C ASP A 74 11.84 13.10 2.06
N TYR A 75 10.73 13.04 1.31
CA TYR A 75 10.54 11.98 0.32
C TYR A 75 11.51 12.12 -0.87
N ALA A 76 11.73 13.34 -1.37
CA ALA A 76 12.72 13.59 -2.42
C ALA A 76 14.15 13.30 -1.91
N ARG A 77 14.46 13.72 -0.68
CA ARG A 77 15.76 13.41 -0.06
C ARG A 77 15.96 11.93 0.20
N GLY A 78 14.90 11.20 0.56
CA GLY A 78 14.92 9.75 0.74
C GLY A 78 15.14 9.01 -0.58
N ALA A 79 14.46 9.42 -1.66
CA ALA A 79 14.69 8.86 -2.99
C ALA A 79 16.15 9.07 -3.45
N LYS A 80 16.70 10.28 -3.24
CA LYS A 80 18.12 10.57 -3.43
C LYS A 80 19.00 9.63 -2.61
N TYR A 81 18.74 9.50 -1.30
CA TYR A 81 19.53 8.67 -0.38
C TYR A 81 19.63 7.22 -0.90
N ALA A 82 18.51 6.60 -1.25
CA ALA A 82 18.49 5.22 -1.74
C ALA A 82 19.18 5.07 -3.10
N LEU A 83 19.00 6.02 -4.02
CA LEU A 83 19.69 5.99 -5.32
C LEU A 83 21.21 6.16 -5.17
N GLN A 84 21.67 7.04 -4.29
CA GLN A 84 23.10 7.32 -4.08
C GLN A 84 23.90 6.13 -3.58
N LYS A 85 23.25 5.13 -2.96
CA LYS A 85 23.91 3.88 -2.59
C LYS A 85 24.40 3.06 -3.78
N ARG A 86 23.78 3.25 -4.95
CA ARG A 86 24.04 2.46 -6.16
C ARG A 86 24.65 3.29 -7.28
N PHE A 87 24.34 4.59 -7.33
CA PHE A 87 24.69 5.45 -8.46
C PHE A 87 25.27 6.80 -8.01
N LYS A 88 26.20 7.34 -8.81
CA LYS A 88 26.71 8.70 -8.62
C LYS A 88 25.80 9.70 -9.31
N LEU A 89 24.97 10.40 -8.53
CA LEU A 89 24.06 11.43 -9.02
C LEU A 89 24.79 12.76 -9.20
N LYS A 90 24.62 13.40 -10.36
CA LYS A 90 25.28 14.66 -10.76
C LYS A 90 24.30 15.73 -11.25
N LYS A 91 23.15 15.32 -11.81
CA LYS A 91 22.16 16.21 -12.41
C LYS A 91 20.89 16.23 -11.57
N GLY A 92 20.45 17.42 -11.20
CA GLY A 92 19.20 17.64 -10.51
C GLY A 92 18.02 17.81 -11.48
N ILE A 93 16.88 18.25 -10.94
CA ILE A 93 15.66 18.52 -11.71
C ILE A 93 15.02 19.82 -11.22
N THR A 94 14.31 20.53 -12.10
CA THR A 94 13.38 21.60 -11.70
C THR A 94 11.99 21.20 -12.13
N GLY A 95 11.03 21.16 -11.20
CA GLY A 95 9.70 20.61 -11.50
C GLY A 95 8.60 20.99 -10.53
N SER A 96 7.38 20.53 -10.81
CA SER A 96 6.24 20.60 -9.90
C SER A 96 5.64 19.22 -9.65
N ILE A 97 5.07 19.04 -8.47
CA ILE A 97 4.43 17.79 -8.06
C ILE A 97 3.00 18.04 -7.56
N ARG A 98 2.07 17.22 -8.04
CA ARG A 98 0.65 17.29 -7.70
C ARG A 98 0.08 15.92 -7.39
N GLY A 99 -0.70 15.82 -6.32
CA GLY A 99 -1.51 14.64 -6.00
C GLY A 99 -2.97 14.81 -6.44
N SER A 100 -3.57 13.75 -6.96
CA SER A 100 -4.95 13.76 -7.45
C SER A 100 -6.02 13.49 -6.39
N LEU A 101 -5.65 12.87 -5.25
CA LEU A 101 -6.56 12.57 -4.14
C LEU A 101 -5.99 13.01 -2.79
N PRO A 102 -6.84 13.20 -1.75
CA PRO A 102 -6.39 13.50 -0.40
C PRO A 102 -5.44 12.44 0.17
N VAL A 103 -4.55 12.87 1.06
CA VAL A 103 -3.61 11.98 1.74
C VAL A 103 -4.35 11.11 2.77
N GLY A 104 -4.41 9.80 2.53
CA GLY A 104 -4.76 8.84 3.59
C GLY A 104 -5.16 7.45 3.11
N GLY A 105 -4.23 6.49 3.22
CA GLY A 105 -4.51 5.05 3.01
C GLY A 105 -4.33 4.54 1.58
N LEU A 106 -3.94 5.39 0.63
CA LEU A 106 -3.78 5.06 -0.79
C LEU A 106 -2.31 4.94 -1.24
N SER A 107 -1.39 4.93 -0.27
CA SER A 107 0.07 4.93 -0.47
C SER A 107 0.59 6.03 -1.38
N SER A 108 0.11 7.23 -1.08
CA SER A 108 0.65 8.47 -1.64
C SER A 108 2.14 8.64 -1.37
N SER A 109 2.68 8.15 -0.24
CA SER A 109 4.13 8.20 0.04
C SER A 109 4.94 7.36 -0.94
N ALA A 110 4.51 6.13 -1.20
CA ALA A 110 5.14 5.25 -2.17
C ALA A 110 5.03 5.81 -3.60
N ALA A 111 3.86 6.36 -3.98
CA ALA A 111 3.68 6.99 -5.30
C ALA A 111 4.65 8.16 -5.51
N VAL A 112 4.80 9.04 -4.51
CA VAL A 112 5.76 10.15 -4.53
C VAL A 112 7.21 9.65 -4.60
N LEU A 113 7.57 8.65 -3.80
CA LEU A 113 8.92 8.07 -3.81
C LEU A 113 9.28 7.48 -5.17
N ILE A 114 8.35 6.70 -5.76
CA ILE A 114 8.53 6.12 -7.10
C ILE A 114 8.74 7.22 -8.14
N ALA A 115 7.91 8.28 -8.14
CA ALA A 115 8.05 9.40 -9.07
C ALA A 115 9.43 10.07 -8.95
N TYR A 116 9.91 10.33 -7.74
CA TYR A 116 11.23 10.93 -7.53
C TYR A 116 12.38 10.00 -7.94
N VAL A 117 12.30 8.71 -7.62
CA VAL A 117 13.32 7.75 -8.05
C VAL A 117 13.40 7.70 -9.58
N MET A 118 12.25 7.66 -10.26
CA MET A 118 12.19 7.70 -11.73
C MET A 118 12.77 9.01 -12.30
N ALA A 119 12.41 10.16 -11.75
CA ALA A 119 12.89 11.46 -12.22
C ALA A 119 14.40 11.63 -12.04
N PHE A 120 14.93 11.26 -10.87
CA PHE A 120 16.36 11.33 -10.61
C PHE A 120 17.17 10.32 -11.42
N ALA A 121 16.63 9.11 -11.62
CA ALA A 121 17.24 8.13 -12.52
C ALA A 121 17.30 8.67 -13.95
N LYS A 122 16.20 9.22 -14.46
CA LYS A 122 16.12 9.84 -15.79
C LYS A 122 17.11 10.99 -15.96
N ALA A 123 17.18 11.92 -14.99
CA ALA A 123 18.10 13.05 -15.03
C ALA A 123 19.58 12.62 -15.06
N ASN A 124 19.89 11.44 -14.53
CA ASN A 124 21.24 10.90 -14.42
C ASN A 124 21.52 9.74 -15.39
N ASN A 125 20.67 9.53 -16.39
CA ASN A 125 20.78 8.45 -17.38
C ASN A 125 20.91 7.05 -16.76
N VAL A 126 20.25 6.82 -15.63
CA VAL A 126 20.16 5.51 -14.98
C VAL A 126 18.92 4.80 -15.50
N ILE A 127 19.10 3.57 -15.96
CA ILE A 127 18.00 2.68 -16.38
C ILE A 127 17.70 1.74 -15.22
N LEU A 128 16.45 1.66 -14.79
CA LEU A 128 15.98 0.80 -13.72
C LEU A 128 14.91 -0.14 -14.25
N GLN A 129 15.02 -1.42 -13.92
CA GLN A 129 13.90 -2.35 -14.10
C GLN A 129 12.78 -2.03 -13.09
N PRO A 130 11.51 -2.32 -13.40
CA PRO A 130 10.38 -2.01 -12.52
C PRO A 130 10.52 -2.54 -11.09
N MET A 131 11.06 -3.75 -10.91
CA MET A 131 11.29 -4.29 -9.56
C MET A 131 12.44 -3.56 -8.84
N GLU A 132 13.50 -3.16 -9.54
CA GLU A 132 14.58 -2.37 -8.94
C GLU A 132 14.08 -1.01 -8.46
N LEU A 133 13.21 -0.38 -9.26
CA LEU A 133 12.52 0.86 -8.89
C LEU A 133 11.70 0.69 -7.60
N ALA A 134 10.91 -0.40 -7.49
CA ALA A 134 10.16 -0.71 -6.28
C ALA A 134 11.07 -0.90 -5.04
N LEU A 135 12.18 -1.64 -5.19
CA LEU A 135 13.13 -1.93 -4.12
C LEU A 135 13.86 -0.66 -3.64
N ILE A 136 14.28 0.21 -4.57
CA ILE A 136 14.94 1.48 -4.24
C ILE A 136 13.97 2.41 -3.49
N ALA A 137 12.72 2.51 -3.95
CA ALA A 137 11.70 3.30 -3.25
C ALA A 137 11.38 2.71 -1.87
N SER A 138 11.32 1.38 -1.72
CA SER A 138 11.11 0.73 -0.42
C SER A 138 12.27 1.02 0.54
N GLU A 139 13.51 1.00 0.05
CA GLU A 139 14.69 1.32 0.87
C GLU A 139 14.66 2.78 1.35
N ALA A 140 14.27 3.72 0.50
CA ALA A 140 14.06 5.11 0.89
C ALA A 140 13.02 5.25 2.01
N GLU A 141 11.90 4.54 1.93
CA GLU A 141 10.85 4.61 2.94
C GLU A 141 11.28 3.99 4.28
N ARG A 142 11.95 2.84 4.24
CA ARG A 142 12.38 2.13 5.45
C ARG A 142 13.54 2.82 6.16
N GLU A 143 14.60 3.15 5.42
CA GLU A 143 15.84 3.61 6.03
C GLU A 143 15.89 5.12 6.19
N TYR A 144 15.39 5.85 5.20
CA TYR A 144 15.31 7.30 5.31
C TYR A 144 14.05 7.68 6.06
N ILE A 145 12.84 7.43 5.55
CA ILE A 145 11.60 7.91 6.20
C ILE A 145 11.36 7.26 7.58
N GLY A 146 11.75 6.00 7.76
CA GLY A 146 11.66 5.29 9.04
C GLY A 146 10.38 4.49 9.24
N LEU A 147 9.70 4.13 8.14
CA LEU A 147 8.49 3.30 8.17
C LEU A 147 8.85 1.86 7.81
N ASN A 148 8.65 0.91 8.74
CA ASN A 148 8.97 -0.51 8.53
C ASN A 148 7.85 -1.25 7.78
N ASN A 149 7.45 -0.75 6.61
CA ASN A 149 6.51 -1.44 5.72
C ASN A 149 7.20 -2.54 4.90
N GLY A 150 6.39 -3.41 4.28
CA GLY A 150 6.88 -4.34 3.27
C GLY A 150 6.88 -3.69 1.88
N LEU A 151 7.02 -4.54 0.86
CA LEU A 151 7.24 -4.14 -0.54
C LEU A 151 5.93 -3.90 -1.33
N LEU A 152 4.76 -4.23 -0.75
CA LEU A 152 3.46 -4.23 -1.44
C LEU A 152 3.20 -2.91 -2.18
N ASP A 153 3.39 -1.79 -1.49
CA ASP A 153 3.01 -0.48 -2.01
C ASP A 153 3.84 -0.10 -3.24
N GLN A 154 5.15 -0.18 -3.11
CA GLN A 154 6.09 0.21 -4.16
C GLN A 154 6.03 -0.78 -5.33
N ALA A 155 5.88 -2.09 -5.06
CA ALA A 155 5.71 -3.09 -6.11
C ALA A 155 4.41 -2.89 -6.88
N CYS A 156 3.29 -2.62 -6.20
CA CYS A 156 2.02 -2.41 -6.89
C CYS A 156 2.06 -1.17 -7.80
N ILE A 157 2.72 -0.11 -7.35
CA ILE A 157 2.85 1.13 -8.11
C ILE A 157 3.83 0.96 -9.28
N ALA A 158 4.94 0.25 -9.11
CA ALA A 158 5.94 0.07 -10.15
C ALA A 158 5.57 -1.01 -11.18
N LEU A 159 4.95 -2.10 -10.75
CA LEU A 159 4.68 -3.31 -11.56
C LEU A 159 3.24 -3.37 -12.07
N GLY A 160 2.36 -2.52 -11.56
CA GLY A 160 0.94 -2.53 -11.89
C GLY A 160 0.68 -2.56 -13.40
N LYS A 161 -0.40 -3.22 -13.80
CA LYS A 161 -0.84 -3.27 -15.18
C LYS A 161 -2.36 -3.16 -15.20
N LYS A 162 -2.87 -2.33 -16.13
CA LYS A 162 -4.31 -2.16 -16.31
C LYS A 162 -4.98 -3.52 -16.55
N ASP A 163 -6.11 -3.74 -15.88
CA ASP A 163 -6.93 -4.96 -15.93
C ASP A 163 -6.18 -6.24 -15.54
N HIS A 164 -5.15 -6.13 -14.69
CA HIS A 164 -4.44 -7.28 -14.13
C HIS A 164 -4.39 -7.19 -12.60
N LEU A 165 -4.61 -8.32 -11.93
CA LEU A 165 -4.32 -8.47 -10.51
C LEU A 165 -2.82 -8.75 -10.36
N LEU A 166 -2.10 -7.87 -9.66
CA LEU A 166 -0.75 -8.19 -9.22
C LEU A 166 -0.83 -9.19 -8.07
N MET A 167 -0.08 -10.28 -8.15
CA MET A 167 0.25 -11.16 -7.03
C MET A 167 1.76 -11.11 -6.82
N LEU A 168 2.20 -10.88 -5.58
CA LEU A 168 3.60 -10.78 -5.20
C LEU A 168 3.87 -11.72 -4.02
N ASP A 169 4.95 -12.50 -4.12
CA ASP A 169 5.55 -13.16 -2.98
C ASP A 169 6.65 -12.28 -2.38
N CYS A 170 6.41 -11.74 -1.18
CA CYS A 170 7.35 -10.85 -0.50
C CYS A 170 8.60 -11.54 0.07
N GLU A 171 8.70 -12.87 -0.02
CA GLU A 171 9.91 -13.61 0.33
C GLU A 171 10.89 -13.64 -0.85
N SER A 172 10.42 -14.05 -2.01
CA SER A 172 11.25 -14.26 -3.21
C SER A 172 11.29 -13.06 -4.15
N ASN A 173 10.41 -12.08 -3.95
CA ASN A 173 10.10 -10.98 -4.87
C ASN A 173 9.57 -11.46 -6.24
N ASN A 174 9.20 -12.74 -6.38
CA ASN A 174 8.54 -13.23 -7.58
C ASN A 174 7.12 -12.67 -7.65
N TYR A 175 6.69 -12.27 -8.84
CA TYR A 175 5.37 -11.71 -9.06
C TYR A 175 4.70 -12.26 -10.32
N ARG A 176 3.37 -12.17 -10.35
CA ARG A 176 2.52 -12.51 -11.48
C ARG A 176 1.55 -11.37 -11.72
N LEU A 177 1.39 -10.98 -12.99
CA LEU A 177 0.31 -10.10 -13.43
C LEU A 177 -0.77 -10.98 -14.05
N ILE A 178 -1.85 -11.18 -13.32
CA ILE A 178 -2.92 -12.10 -13.69
C ILE A 178 -4.00 -11.30 -14.42
N PRO A 179 -4.18 -11.47 -15.74
CA PRO A 179 -5.18 -10.70 -16.48
C PRO A 179 -6.57 -10.98 -15.92
N ARG A 180 -7.46 -9.99 -16.00
CA ARG A 180 -8.88 -10.17 -15.72
C ARG A 180 -9.42 -11.29 -16.61
N ASN A 181 -10.17 -12.22 -16.01
CA ASN A 181 -10.84 -13.28 -16.77
C ASN A 181 -11.94 -12.65 -17.66
N PRO A 182 -12.03 -13.00 -18.95
CA PRO A 182 -13.06 -12.45 -19.86
C PRO A 182 -14.51 -12.72 -19.44
N SER A 183 -14.75 -13.78 -18.66
CA SER A 183 -16.07 -14.14 -18.14
C SER A 183 -16.42 -13.39 -16.84
N MET A 184 -15.47 -12.64 -16.28
CA MET A 184 -15.67 -11.86 -15.07
C MET A 184 -16.56 -10.64 -15.37
N PRO A 185 -17.60 -10.36 -14.55
CA PRO A 185 -18.38 -9.14 -14.67
C PRO A 185 -17.51 -7.88 -14.66
N GLU A 186 -18.01 -6.82 -15.29
CA GLU A 186 -17.40 -5.49 -15.16
C GLU A 186 -17.43 -5.04 -13.68
N PHE A 187 -16.41 -4.31 -13.26
CA PHE A 187 -16.36 -3.74 -11.92
C PHE A 187 -15.66 -2.39 -11.92
N LYS A 188 -15.97 -1.57 -10.91
CA LYS A 188 -15.19 -0.38 -10.55
C LYS A 188 -14.60 -0.55 -9.17
N LEU A 189 -13.47 0.10 -8.91
CA LEU A 189 -12.92 0.20 -7.56
C LEU A 189 -13.52 1.43 -6.89
N GLY A 190 -14.21 1.24 -5.77
CA GLY A 190 -14.69 2.33 -4.91
C GLY A 190 -13.63 2.70 -3.87
N ILE A 191 -13.19 3.95 -3.87
CA ILE A 191 -12.31 4.53 -2.87
C ILE A 191 -13.17 5.39 -1.93
N ILE A 192 -13.42 4.88 -0.73
CA ILE A 192 -14.31 5.50 0.24
C ILE A 192 -13.47 6.10 1.37
N PHE A 193 -13.17 7.38 1.28
CA PHE A 193 -12.39 8.12 2.25
C PHE A 193 -13.26 8.57 3.42
N SER A 194 -12.86 8.20 4.64
CA SER A 194 -13.57 8.53 5.89
C SER A 194 -13.60 10.01 6.24
N GLY A 195 -12.70 10.81 5.69
CA GLY A 195 -12.45 12.18 6.16
C GLY A 195 -11.45 12.25 7.33
N LEU A 196 -10.99 11.11 7.85
CA LEU A 196 -10.00 11.04 8.93
C LEU A 196 -8.56 11.13 8.40
N THR A 197 -7.93 12.28 8.58
CA THR A 197 -6.51 12.52 8.28
C THR A 197 -5.66 12.51 9.56
N ARG A 198 -4.98 11.40 9.87
CA ARG A 198 -3.97 11.30 10.96
C ARG A 198 -2.60 10.92 10.40
N SER A 199 -1.50 11.07 11.15
CA SER A 199 -0.18 10.55 10.71
C SER A 199 -0.06 9.04 11.00
N LEU A 200 0.60 8.28 10.10
CA LEU A 200 0.86 6.84 10.31
C LEU A 200 1.96 6.59 11.35
N MET A 201 2.90 7.52 11.48
CA MET A 201 4.02 7.41 12.43
C MET A 201 3.56 7.45 13.90
N GLN A 202 2.33 7.90 14.15
CA GLN A 202 1.70 7.94 15.47
C GLN A 202 0.71 6.78 15.68
N SER A 203 0.72 5.75 14.82
CA SER A 203 -0.17 4.59 14.92
C SER A 203 0.55 3.34 15.46
N ASP A 204 -0.23 2.34 15.86
CA ASP A 204 0.25 1.05 16.36
C ASP A 204 0.84 0.14 15.26
N TYR A 205 1.06 0.63 14.04
CA TYR A 205 1.56 -0.18 12.93
C TYR A 205 2.88 -0.91 13.26
N ASN A 206 3.90 -0.18 13.71
CA ASN A 206 5.19 -0.78 14.07
C ASN A 206 5.06 -1.75 15.26
N LEU A 207 4.13 -1.49 16.19
CA LEU A 207 3.82 -2.39 17.28
C LEU A 207 3.25 -3.72 16.74
N ARG A 208 2.32 -3.67 15.78
CA ARG A 208 1.76 -4.88 15.15
C ARG A 208 2.83 -5.71 14.43
N VAL A 209 3.76 -5.05 13.73
CA VAL A 209 4.93 -5.72 13.11
C VAL A 209 5.74 -6.46 14.18
N ALA A 210 6.03 -5.81 15.32
CA ALA A 210 6.76 -6.44 16.42
C ALA A 210 5.98 -7.61 17.04
N GLU A 211 4.66 -7.49 17.23
CA GLU A 211 3.81 -8.57 17.75
C GLU A 211 3.84 -9.82 16.85
N CYS A 212 3.85 -9.65 15.52
CA CYS A 212 3.99 -10.77 14.59
C CYS A 212 5.34 -11.49 14.74
N LYS A 213 6.43 -10.70 14.86
CA LYS A 213 7.78 -11.24 15.07
C LYS A 213 7.88 -12.00 16.39
N THR A 214 7.26 -11.49 17.45
CA THR A 214 7.18 -12.17 18.75
C THR A 214 6.37 -13.47 18.66
N ALA A 215 5.28 -13.49 17.90
CA ALA A 215 4.50 -14.71 17.69
C ALA A 215 5.34 -15.82 17.02
N ALA A 216 6.11 -15.46 15.98
CA ALA A 216 7.04 -16.39 15.33
C ALA A 216 8.13 -16.91 16.29
N TRP A 217 8.73 -16.01 17.07
CA TRP A 217 9.70 -16.37 18.12
C TRP A 217 9.13 -17.33 19.16
N ASN A 218 7.90 -17.10 19.63
CA ASN A 218 7.26 -17.99 20.61
C ASN A 218 7.13 -19.41 20.04
N VAL A 219 6.71 -19.55 18.77
CA VAL A 219 6.62 -20.88 18.15
C VAL A 219 7.99 -21.54 18.10
N GLN A 220 9.02 -20.84 17.63
CA GLN A 220 10.39 -21.37 17.58
C GLN A 220 10.89 -21.83 18.96
N ALA A 221 10.63 -21.02 20.00
CA ALA A 221 11.01 -21.34 21.37
C ALA A 221 10.30 -22.59 21.92
N TYR A 222 9.01 -22.80 21.62
CA TYR A 222 8.29 -24.01 22.05
C TYR A 222 8.78 -25.30 21.39
N TYR A 223 9.51 -25.20 20.28
CA TYR A 223 10.09 -26.35 19.55
C TYR A 223 11.61 -26.43 19.72
N ASP A 224 12.20 -25.67 20.63
CA ASP A 224 13.66 -25.61 20.87
C ASP A 224 14.47 -25.30 19.58
N GLU A 225 13.89 -24.51 18.68
CA GLU A 225 14.56 -24.10 17.44
C GLU A 225 15.55 -22.94 17.69
N PRO A 226 16.63 -22.84 16.89
CA PRO A 226 17.56 -21.72 17.00
C PRO A 226 16.86 -20.37 16.79
N LEU A 227 16.92 -19.50 17.79
CA LEU A 227 16.36 -18.16 17.73
C LEU A 227 17.31 -17.22 16.95
N LYS A 228 16.74 -16.49 16.00
CA LYS A 228 17.41 -15.36 15.32
C LYS A 228 17.10 -14.06 16.08
N GLU A 229 17.80 -12.96 15.79
CA GLU A 229 17.34 -11.64 16.27
C GLU A 229 15.88 -11.36 15.85
N GLN A 230 15.10 -10.68 16.69
CA GLN A 230 13.66 -10.45 16.44
C GLN A 230 13.43 -9.76 15.09
N LYS A 231 14.31 -8.81 14.73
CA LYS A 231 14.27 -8.09 13.45
C LYS A 231 14.43 -9.01 12.23
N LEU A 232 15.07 -10.17 12.38
CA LEU A 232 15.31 -11.18 11.34
C LEU A 232 14.33 -12.37 11.42
N THR A 233 13.34 -12.30 12.31
CA THR A 233 12.32 -13.33 12.49
C THR A 233 11.04 -12.92 11.75
N PHE A 234 10.39 -13.87 11.08
CA PHE A 234 9.18 -13.64 10.29
C PHE A 234 8.23 -14.84 10.44
N LEU A 235 6.93 -14.60 10.41
CA LEU A 235 5.94 -15.69 10.45
C LEU A 235 6.02 -16.64 9.23
N ARG A 236 6.51 -16.17 8.08
CA ARG A 236 6.75 -17.00 6.90
C ARG A 236 7.77 -18.13 7.15
N ASP A 237 8.73 -17.92 8.05
CA ASP A 237 9.76 -18.92 8.39
C ASP A 237 9.21 -20.02 9.32
N VAL A 238 7.96 -19.90 9.79
CA VAL A 238 7.34 -20.81 10.76
C VAL A 238 6.27 -21.67 10.09
N ASP A 239 6.33 -22.98 10.33
CA ASP A 239 5.33 -23.91 9.83
C ASP A 239 3.98 -23.69 10.54
N LYS A 240 2.90 -23.54 9.76
CA LYS A 240 1.55 -23.34 10.29
C LYS A 240 1.13 -24.46 11.25
N ALA A 241 1.41 -25.73 10.93
CA ALA A 241 1.05 -26.86 11.80
C ALA A 241 1.79 -26.82 13.14
N LYS A 242 3.01 -26.27 13.18
CA LYS A 242 3.70 -26.01 14.44
C LYS A 242 2.98 -24.95 15.26
N PHE A 243 2.61 -23.83 14.63
CA PHE A 243 1.83 -22.76 15.25
C PHE A 243 0.51 -23.28 15.84
N GLU A 244 -0.27 -24.05 15.09
CA GLU A 244 -1.58 -24.58 15.54
C GLU A 244 -1.49 -25.39 16.83
N LYS A 245 -0.40 -26.14 17.04
CA LYS A 245 -0.18 -26.96 18.25
C LYS A 245 0.18 -26.15 19.49
N VAL A 246 0.65 -24.92 19.33
CA VAL A 246 1.18 -24.10 20.44
C VAL A 246 0.48 -22.75 20.60
N LYS A 247 -0.47 -22.42 19.72
CA LYS A 247 -1.19 -21.13 19.75
C LYS A 247 -1.90 -20.87 21.08
N ASP A 248 -2.41 -21.91 21.74
CA ASP A 248 -3.09 -21.79 23.04
C ASP A 248 -2.12 -21.70 24.22
N LYS A 249 -0.83 -21.95 24.01
CA LYS A 249 0.22 -21.85 25.04
C LYS A 249 0.82 -20.45 25.11
N MET A 250 0.75 -19.67 24.03
CA MET A 250 1.26 -18.31 23.98
C MET A 250 0.19 -17.27 24.35
N PRO A 251 0.57 -16.05 24.76
CA PRO A 251 -0.39 -14.97 24.97
C PRO A 251 -1.29 -14.74 23.76
N ALA A 252 -2.62 -14.73 23.98
CA ALA A 252 -3.63 -14.70 22.93
C ALA A 252 -3.44 -13.57 21.91
N ARG A 253 -2.90 -12.42 22.32
CA ARG A 253 -2.59 -11.30 21.43
C ARG A 253 -1.64 -11.69 20.29
N PHE A 254 -0.60 -12.48 20.57
CA PHE A 254 0.40 -12.90 19.59
C PHE A 254 -0.17 -14.01 18.71
N ALA A 255 -0.94 -14.93 19.30
CA ALA A 255 -1.65 -15.96 18.56
C ALA A 255 -2.61 -15.34 17.51
N ARG A 256 -3.35 -14.29 17.86
CA ARG A 256 -4.22 -13.57 16.92
C ARG A 256 -3.46 -12.97 15.74
N ARG A 257 -2.26 -12.39 15.95
CA ARG A 257 -1.43 -11.86 14.83
C ARG A 257 -0.96 -12.97 13.88
N ALA A 258 -0.51 -14.09 14.43
CA ALA A 258 -0.12 -15.25 13.63
C ALA A 258 -1.31 -15.85 12.88
N GLU A 259 -2.48 -15.95 13.52
CA GLU A 259 -3.72 -16.39 12.90
C GLU A 259 -4.12 -15.49 11.72
N HIS A 260 -4.01 -14.16 11.87
CA HIS A 260 -4.19 -13.23 10.76
C HIS A 260 -3.26 -13.58 9.59
N PHE A 261 -1.96 -13.69 9.85
CA PHE A 261 -0.98 -13.98 8.79
C PHE A 261 -1.28 -15.28 8.05
N TYR A 262 -1.49 -16.40 8.74
CA TYR A 262 -1.70 -17.69 8.07
C TYR A 262 -3.05 -17.79 7.37
N SER A 263 -4.10 -17.19 7.94
CA SER A 263 -5.41 -17.15 7.28
C SER A 263 -5.38 -16.24 6.05
N GLU A 264 -4.66 -15.11 6.11
CA GLU A 264 -4.51 -14.19 4.98
C GLU A 264 -3.65 -14.78 3.86
N TYR A 265 -2.57 -15.49 4.22
CA TYR A 265 -1.73 -16.22 3.28
C TYR A 265 -2.54 -17.23 2.45
N LYS A 266 -3.44 -17.96 3.12
CA LYS A 266 -4.38 -18.87 2.47
C LYS A 266 -5.37 -18.10 1.59
N ARG A 267 -6.00 -17.05 2.11
CA ARG A 267 -6.97 -16.22 1.37
C ARG A 267 -6.40 -15.62 0.09
N VAL A 268 -5.14 -15.19 0.08
CA VAL A 268 -4.49 -14.67 -1.15
C VAL A 268 -4.43 -15.73 -2.24
N ARG A 269 -4.13 -17.00 -1.90
CA ARG A 269 -4.09 -18.09 -2.87
C ARG A 269 -5.48 -18.40 -3.41
N GLU A 270 -6.48 -18.43 -2.54
CA GLU A 270 -7.88 -18.63 -2.94
C GLU A 270 -8.39 -17.48 -3.82
N ALA A 271 -8.02 -16.24 -3.49
CA ALA A 271 -8.37 -15.05 -4.26
C ALA A 271 -7.75 -15.08 -5.66
N VAL A 272 -6.50 -15.51 -5.77
CA VAL A 272 -5.84 -15.71 -7.07
C VAL A 272 -6.60 -16.73 -7.91
N SER A 273 -6.99 -17.87 -7.34
CA SER A 273 -7.79 -18.86 -8.06
C SER A 273 -9.17 -18.33 -8.46
N ALA A 274 -9.85 -17.60 -7.57
CA ALA A 274 -11.15 -16.96 -7.86
C ALA A 274 -11.02 -15.97 -9.04
N TRP A 275 -9.99 -15.14 -9.02
CA TRP A 275 -9.70 -14.17 -10.09
C TRP A 275 -9.43 -14.87 -11.43
N GLU A 276 -8.61 -15.92 -11.42
CA GLU A 276 -8.31 -16.73 -12.61
C GLU A 276 -9.56 -17.42 -13.18
N MET A 277 -10.51 -17.82 -12.32
CA MET A 277 -11.77 -18.46 -12.73
C MET A 277 -12.86 -17.45 -13.13
N GLY A 278 -12.66 -16.16 -12.92
CA GLY A 278 -13.68 -15.13 -13.18
C GLY A 278 -14.76 -15.02 -12.10
N ASP A 279 -14.56 -15.67 -10.95
CA ASP A 279 -15.50 -15.67 -9.82
C ASP A 279 -15.32 -14.41 -8.96
N LEU A 280 -15.89 -13.31 -9.44
CA LEU A 280 -15.81 -12.00 -8.78
C LEU A 280 -16.55 -11.99 -7.44
N GLU A 281 -17.63 -12.76 -7.30
CA GLU A 281 -18.38 -12.86 -6.05
C GLU A 281 -17.53 -13.52 -4.97
N TRP A 282 -16.88 -14.64 -5.27
CA TRP A 282 -15.99 -15.30 -4.32
C TRP A 282 -14.75 -14.45 -4.01
N PHE A 283 -14.15 -13.81 -5.02
CA PHE A 283 -13.05 -12.86 -4.81
C PHE A 283 -13.45 -11.71 -3.87
N GLY A 284 -14.65 -11.15 -4.07
CA GLY A 284 -15.20 -10.09 -3.24
C GLY A 284 -15.47 -10.55 -1.80
N LYS A 285 -16.06 -11.73 -1.62
CA LYS A 285 -16.27 -12.33 -0.30
C LYS A 285 -14.95 -12.53 0.46
N LEU A 286 -13.90 -13.03 -0.21
CA LEU A 286 -12.56 -13.16 0.37
C LEU A 286 -11.98 -11.80 0.80
N SER A 287 -12.28 -10.71 0.08
CA SER A 287 -11.90 -9.35 0.46
C SER A 287 -12.59 -8.91 1.76
N PHE A 288 -13.90 -9.19 1.91
CA PHE A 288 -14.59 -8.92 3.17
C PHE A 288 -14.05 -9.76 4.34
N GLU A 289 -13.72 -11.02 4.12
CA GLU A 289 -13.12 -11.91 5.12
C GLU A 289 -11.69 -11.47 5.53
N SER A 290 -10.91 -10.94 4.58
CA SER A 290 -9.64 -10.28 4.86
C SER A 290 -9.82 -9.09 5.81
N CYS A 291 -10.86 -8.27 5.60
CA CYS A 291 -11.16 -7.15 6.50
C CYS A 291 -11.63 -7.61 7.88
N GLU A 292 -12.47 -8.65 7.97
CA GLU A 292 -12.86 -9.25 9.26
C GLU A 292 -11.64 -9.70 10.05
N SER A 293 -10.70 -10.37 9.39
CA SER A 293 -9.44 -10.77 10.03
C SER A 293 -8.60 -9.56 10.44
N SER A 294 -8.58 -8.49 9.65
CA SER A 294 -7.90 -7.24 10.00
C SER A 294 -8.49 -6.62 11.28
N ILE A 295 -9.81 -6.64 11.43
CA ILE A 295 -10.51 -6.10 12.60
C ILE A 295 -10.29 -6.98 13.84
N HIS A 296 -10.50 -8.30 13.72
CA HIS A 296 -10.55 -9.18 14.88
C HIS A 296 -9.23 -9.85 15.25
N ASN A 297 -8.45 -10.29 14.24
CA ASN A 297 -7.18 -10.97 14.46
C ASN A 297 -6.00 -10.01 14.44
N TYR A 298 -5.99 -9.05 13.52
CA TYR A 298 -4.93 -8.05 13.45
C TYR A 298 -5.19 -6.85 14.38
N GLU A 299 -6.43 -6.64 14.82
CA GLU A 299 -6.83 -5.53 15.69
C GLU A 299 -6.36 -4.17 15.11
N CYS A 300 -6.68 -3.95 13.84
CA CYS A 300 -6.61 -2.66 13.16
C CYS A 300 -8.00 -2.24 12.65
N GLY A 301 -8.15 -0.98 12.25
CA GLY A 301 -9.44 -0.38 11.94
C GLY A 301 -9.78 0.73 12.93
N SER A 302 -9.95 1.95 12.43
CA SER A 302 -10.55 3.02 13.22
C SER A 302 -12.08 2.83 13.27
N PRO A 303 -12.79 3.40 14.26
CA PRO A 303 -14.24 3.36 14.30
C PRO A 303 -14.91 3.82 12.99
N GLU A 304 -14.32 4.83 12.35
CA GLU A 304 -14.78 5.37 11.07
C GLU A 304 -14.66 4.36 9.93
N LEU A 305 -13.50 3.69 9.81
CA LEU A 305 -13.27 2.69 8.77
C LEU A 305 -14.16 1.46 8.99
N ILE A 306 -14.32 1.02 10.24
CA ILE A 306 -15.20 -0.10 10.60
C ILE A 306 -16.65 0.22 10.20
N GLU A 307 -17.10 1.47 10.38
CA GLU A 307 -18.45 1.86 9.98
C GLU A 307 -18.64 1.88 8.46
N ILE A 308 -17.67 2.39 7.71
CA ILE A 308 -17.68 2.29 6.24
C ILE A 308 -17.74 0.83 5.80
N TYR A 309 -16.91 -0.03 6.41
CA TYR A 309 -16.89 -1.46 6.13
C TYR A 309 -18.25 -2.13 6.37
N LYS A 310 -18.91 -1.83 7.50
CA LYS A 310 -20.27 -2.32 7.78
C LYS A 310 -21.27 -1.84 6.73
N ALA A 311 -21.25 -0.54 6.42
CA ALA A 311 -22.11 0.04 5.40
C ALA A 311 -21.91 -0.64 4.03
N MET A 312 -20.67 -0.96 3.66
CA MET A 312 -20.37 -1.67 2.42
C MET A 312 -20.99 -3.06 2.37
N ARG A 313 -20.88 -3.85 3.45
CA ARG A 313 -21.44 -5.21 3.50
C ARG A 313 -22.95 -5.28 3.32
N GLU A 314 -23.64 -4.22 3.72
CA GLU A 314 -25.09 -4.12 3.65
C GLU A 314 -25.59 -3.40 2.39
N THR A 315 -24.69 -2.98 1.50
CA THR A 315 -25.05 -2.22 0.29
C THR A 315 -25.04 -3.13 -0.92
N ASP A 316 -26.20 -3.26 -1.56
CA ASP A 316 -26.34 -3.99 -2.83
C ASP A 316 -25.44 -3.39 -3.92
N GLY A 317 -24.82 -4.25 -4.73
CA GLY A 317 -23.86 -3.87 -5.76
C GLY A 317 -22.40 -3.80 -5.31
N ILE A 318 -22.07 -4.17 -4.07
CA ILE A 318 -20.69 -4.31 -3.61
C ILE A 318 -20.35 -5.79 -3.48
N TYR A 319 -19.46 -6.27 -4.35
CA TYR A 319 -18.99 -7.66 -4.32
C TYR A 319 -18.09 -7.94 -3.11
N GLY A 320 -17.29 -6.95 -2.71
CA GLY A 320 -16.29 -7.10 -1.67
C GLY A 320 -15.62 -5.79 -1.30
N GLY A 321 -14.81 -5.83 -0.25
CA GLY A 321 -13.95 -4.71 0.08
C GLY A 321 -13.35 -4.79 1.46
N ARG A 322 -12.42 -3.87 1.74
CA ARG A 322 -11.66 -3.83 2.99
C ARG A 322 -11.02 -2.48 3.22
N PHE A 323 -10.36 -2.30 4.37
CA PHE A 323 -9.51 -1.13 4.59
C PHE A 323 -8.40 -1.04 3.54
N SER A 324 -8.15 0.17 3.03
CA SER A 324 -6.99 0.46 2.20
C SER A 324 -5.81 0.91 3.06
N GLY A 325 -4.62 0.39 2.75
CA GLY A 325 -3.40 0.67 3.51
C GLY A 325 -3.42 0.03 4.90
N ALA A 326 -2.84 0.71 5.89
CA ALA A 326 -2.58 0.12 7.21
C ALA A 326 -3.81 0.03 8.15
N GLY A 327 -5.00 0.47 7.73
CA GLY A 327 -6.22 0.35 8.53
C GLY A 327 -6.36 1.28 9.74
N PHE A 328 -5.42 2.19 10.00
CA PHE A 328 -5.50 3.14 11.13
C PHE A 328 -6.08 4.51 10.78
N LYS A 329 -6.34 4.76 9.49
CA LYS A 329 -6.88 6.01 8.93
C LYS A 329 -7.25 5.80 7.46
N GLY A 330 -7.92 6.78 6.87
CA GLY A 330 -7.95 6.92 5.41
C GLY A 330 -9.19 6.34 4.77
N ALA A 331 -9.02 5.39 3.86
CA ALA A 331 -10.07 4.92 2.97
C ALA A 331 -10.34 3.42 3.10
N CYS A 332 -11.55 3.01 2.73
CA CYS A 332 -11.86 1.63 2.37
C CYS A 332 -11.82 1.49 0.84
N LEU A 333 -11.43 0.30 0.39
CA LEU A 333 -11.59 -0.20 -0.97
C LEU A 333 -12.92 -0.96 -1.04
N ALA A 334 -13.75 -0.67 -2.03
CA ALA A 334 -14.90 -1.48 -2.45
C ALA A 334 -14.69 -1.98 -3.90
N ILE A 335 -15.24 -3.16 -4.20
CA ILE A 335 -15.32 -3.71 -5.55
C ILE A 335 -16.81 -3.63 -5.93
N CYS A 336 -17.12 -2.76 -6.87
CA CYS A 336 -18.48 -2.30 -7.12
C CYS A 336 -18.98 -2.69 -8.51
N ASP A 337 -20.26 -3.05 -8.57
CA ASP A 337 -21.06 -3.15 -9.78
C ASP A 337 -21.18 -1.75 -10.44
N PRO A 338 -20.73 -1.58 -11.70
CA PRO A 338 -20.81 -0.31 -12.43
C PRO A 338 -22.24 0.21 -12.62
N ASP A 339 -23.25 -0.66 -12.61
CA ASP A 339 -24.65 -0.27 -12.81
C ASP A 339 -25.30 0.28 -11.53
N LYS A 340 -24.62 0.16 -10.38
CA LYS A 340 -25.15 0.53 -9.06
C LYS A 340 -24.37 1.64 -8.36
N LEU A 341 -23.41 2.28 -9.03
CA LEU A 341 -22.47 3.23 -8.42
C LEU A 341 -23.14 4.39 -7.67
N ASP A 342 -24.19 4.99 -8.23
CA ASP A 342 -24.88 6.11 -7.58
C ASP A 342 -25.63 5.67 -6.33
N ARG A 343 -26.30 4.52 -6.37
CA ARG A 343 -26.96 3.91 -5.20
C ARG A 343 -25.95 3.51 -4.13
N ILE A 344 -24.81 2.96 -4.53
CA ILE A 344 -23.71 2.62 -3.63
C ILE A 344 -23.21 3.87 -2.91
N ARG A 345 -22.93 4.94 -3.67
CA ARG A 345 -22.48 6.21 -3.11
C ARG A 345 -23.48 6.77 -2.12
N GLU A 346 -24.76 6.82 -2.49
CA GLU A 346 -25.82 7.35 -1.63
C GLU A 346 -25.96 6.53 -0.33
N SER A 347 -26.08 5.20 -0.45
CA SER A 347 -26.23 4.28 0.70
C SER A 347 -25.08 4.43 1.70
N ILE A 348 -23.83 4.37 1.22
CA ILE A 348 -22.66 4.48 2.11
C ILE A 348 -22.59 5.86 2.73
N THR A 349 -22.83 6.93 1.95
CA THR A 349 -22.77 8.31 2.45
C THR A 349 -23.79 8.52 3.57
N GLN A 350 -25.04 8.09 3.37
CA GLN A 350 -26.10 8.23 4.35
C GLN A 350 -25.78 7.45 5.63
N LYS A 351 -25.42 6.16 5.52
CA LYS A 351 -25.08 5.31 6.67
C LYS A 351 -23.89 5.86 7.47
N TYR A 352 -22.82 6.24 6.77
CA TYR A 352 -21.61 6.76 7.42
C TYR A 352 -21.85 8.11 8.11
N LEU A 353 -22.45 9.07 7.41
CA LEU A 353 -22.66 10.42 7.96
C LEU A 353 -23.76 10.47 9.02
N ALA A 354 -24.67 9.50 9.07
CA ALA A 354 -25.59 9.34 10.21
C ALA A 354 -24.82 9.07 11.51
N ARG A 355 -23.70 8.35 11.45
CA ARG A 355 -22.86 8.04 12.61
C ARG A 355 -21.76 9.08 12.85
N PHE A 356 -21.20 9.65 11.79
CA PHE A 356 -20.10 10.61 11.85
C PHE A 356 -20.38 11.91 11.06
N PRO A 357 -21.37 12.72 11.48
CA PRO A 357 -21.78 13.93 10.74
C PRO A 357 -20.67 14.99 10.63
N GLN A 358 -19.69 14.98 11.54
CA GLN A 358 -18.55 15.89 11.51
C GLN A 358 -17.67 15.74 10.26
N TYR A 359 -17.74 14.60 9.56
CA TYR A 359 -16.96 14.37 8.34
C TYR A 359 -17.72 14.71 7.06
N LYS A 360 -18.89 15.37 7.14
CA LYS A 360 -19.70 15.74 5.95
C LYS A 360 -18.91 16.45 4.84
N ASN A 361 -17.94 17.28 5.21
CA ASN A 361 -17.15 18.06 4.24
C ASN A 361 -15.85 17.38 3.80
N SER A 362 -15.44 16.29 4.46
CA SER A 362 -14.18 15.60 4.18
C SER A 362 -14.36 14.15 3.75
N PHE A 363 -15.54 13.56 3.96
CA PHE A 363 -15.91 12.27 3.42
C PHE A 363 -15.97 12.33 1.89
N MET A 364 -15.46 11.29 1.23
CA MET A 364 -15.45 11.20 -0.23
C MET A 364 -15.65 9.76 -0.66
N CYS A 365 -16.48 9.56 -1.69
CA CYS A 365 -16.68 8.26 -2.32
C CYS A 365 -16.48 8.42 -3.84
N THR A 366 -15.34 7.93 -4.31
CA THR A 366 -14.88 8.06 -5.69
C THR A 366 -14.75 6.68 -6.31
N PHE A 367 -15.16 6.54 -7.56
CA PHE A 367 -14.97 5.29 -8.32
C PHE A 367 -13.85 5.49 -9.33
N VAL A 368 -12.96 4.50 -9.40
CA VAL A 368 -11.73 4.53 -10.19
C VAL A 368 -11.58 3.25 -10.99
N ASP A 369 -10.78 3.32 -12.05
CA ASP A 369 -10.40 2.20 -12.89
C ASP A 369 -9.02 1.67 -12.53
N THR A 370 -8.80 0.37 -12.74
CA THR A 370 -7.43 -0.15 -12.68
C THR A 370 -6.58 0.51 -13.77
N ASP A 371 -5.29 0.72 -13.49
CA ASP A 371 -4.36 1.34 -14.44
C ASP A 371 -2.99 0.66 -14.42
N ASN A 372 -2.17 1.02 -15.39
CA ASN A 372 -0.76 0.67 -15.42
C ASN A 372 0.00 1.32 -14.27
N GLY A 373 1.15 0.71 -13.95
CA GLY A 373 2.10 1.25 -13.01
C GLY A 373 2.71 2.59 -13.46
N ALA A 374 3.64 3.08 -12.64
CA ALA A 374 4.30 4.35 -12.85
C ALA A 374 5.04 4.39 -14.19
N ARG A 375 4.85 5.49 -14.92
CA ARG A 375 5.33 5.62 -16.30
C ARG A 375 5.61 7.08 -16.66
N PHE A 376 6.46 7.27 -17.66
CA PHE A 376 6.51 8.54 -18.38
C PHE A 376 5.28 8.62 -19.29
N VAL A 377 4.57 9.75 -19.26
CA VAL A 377 3.34 10.00 -20.02
C VAL A 377 3.64 10.72 -21.32
#